data_AF-A0A957X5K8-F1
#
_entry.id   AF-A0A957X5K8-F1
#
_cell.length_a   1.000
_cell.length_b   1.000
_cell.length_c   1.000
_cell.angle_alpha   90.00
_cell.angle_beta   90.00
_cell.angle_gamma   90.00
#
_symmetry.space_group_name_H-M   'P 1'
#
loop_
_entity.id
_entity.type
_entity.pdbx_description
1 polymer ?
#
loop_
_entity_poly.entity_id
_entity_poly.type
_entity_poly.pdbx_seq_one_letter_code
_entity_poly.pdbx_strand_id
1 'polypeptide(L)' 'AVVTPSALREHFGGLSPAQITVTPCPQLGALVLVLRNSLGGGVTRSPALDLHGKTRSSYLLGMRVAWPTA' A
#
# COMPACT_ATOMS: atom_id res chain seq x y z
N ALA A 1 -7.96 -1.05 -13.43
CA ALA A 1 -7.96 -0.94 -11.97
C ALA A 1 -7.21 0.32 -11.57
N VAL A 2 -7.79 1.19 -10.72
CA VAL A 2 -7.18 2.48 -10.35
C VAL A 2 -6.00 2.31 -9.39
N VAL A 3 -5.97 1.20 -8.65
CA VAL A 3 -4.90 0.86 -7.72
C VAL A 3 -3.80 0.07 -8.45
N THR A 4 -2.82 0.78 -9.00
CA THR A 4 -1.66 0.18 -9.69
C THR A 4 -0.36 0.41 -8.91
N PRO A 5 0.71 -0.37 -9.15
CA PRO A 5 2.00 -0.12 -8.52
C PRO A 5 2.56 1.29 -8.76
N SER A 6 2.33 1.88 -9.93
CA SER A 6 2.76 3.25 -10.24
C SER A 6 2.01 4.30 -9.43
N ALA A 7 0.67 4.20 -9.34
CA ALA A 7 -0.15 5.10 -8.53
C ALA A 7 0.19 4.99 -7.04
N LEU A 8 0.41 3.76 -6.55
CA LEU A 8 0.84 3.51 -5.17
C LEU A 8 2.22 4.12 -4.90
N ARG A 9 3.19 3.96 -5.83
CA ARG A 9 4.52 4.57 -5.70
C ARG A 9 4.44 6.10 -5.54
N GLU A 10 3.60 6.74 -6.34
CA GLU A 10 3.38 8.19 -6.28
C GLU A 10 2.76 8.59 -4.94
N HIS A 11 1.67 7.91 -4.55
CA HIS A 11 0.96 8.18 -3.30
C HIS A 11 1.83 7.98 -2.04
N PHE A 12 2.66 6.95 -2.02
CA PHE A 12 3.53 6.62 -0.90
C PHE A 12 4.87 7.37 -0.90
N GLY A 13 5.12 8.27 -1.86
CA GLY A 13 6.25 9.20 -1.82
C GLY A 13 7.61 8.55 -2.11
N GLY A 14 7.69 7.69 -3.14
CA GLY A 14 8.99 7.23 -3.67
C GLY A 14 9.36 5.77 -3.39
N LEU A 15 8.40 4.92 -3.03
CA LEU A 15 8.63 3.47 -3.06
C LEU A 15 9.07 3.00 -4.46
N SER A 16 10.00 2.06 -4.51
CA SER A 16 10.32 1.38 -5.77
C SER A 16 9.13 0.49 -6.18
N PRO A 17 8.78 0.41 -7.48
CA PRO A 17 7.74 -0.50 -7.95
C PRO A 17 7.97 -1.97 -7.54
N ALA A 18 9.23 -2.41 -7.46
CA ALA A 18 9.60 -3.76 -7.03
C ALA A 18 9.25 -4.07 -5.56
N GLN A 19 8.96 -3.03 -4.76
CA GLN A 19 8.55 -3.17 -3.36
C GLN A 19 7.04 -3.27 -3.21
N ILE A 20 6.28 -3.13 -4.29
CA ILE A 20 4.82 -3.04 -4.27
C ILE A 20 4.25 -4.30 -4.92
N THR A 21 3.47 -5.07 -4.15
CA THR A 21 2.69 -6.19 -4.67
C THR A 21 1.22 -5.90 -4.48
N VAL A 22 0.44 -6.10 -5.54
CA VAL A 22 -1.02 -5.94 -5.56
C VAL A 22 -1.63 -7.27 -5.94
N THR A 23 -2.25 -7.94 -4.97
CA THR A 23 -2.92 -9.23 -5.18
C THR A 23 -4.43 -9.01 -5.16
N PRO A 24 -5.14 -9.23 -6.28
CA PRO A 24 -6.59 -9.18 -6.28
C PRO A 24 -7.19 -10.39 -5.57
N CYS A 25 -8.26 -10.16 -4.81
CA CYS A 25 -9.09 -11.19 -4.20
C CYS A 25 -10.52 -11.04 -4.74
N PRO A 26 -10.82 -11.55 -5.95
CA PRO A 26 -12.08 -11.27 -6.65
C PRO A 26 -13.32 -11.67 -5.86
N GLN A 27 -13.26 -12.81 -5.17
CA GLN A 27 -14.36 -13.34 -4.35
C GLN A 27 -14.72 -12.45 -3.16
N LEU A 28 -13.80 -11.59 -2.72
CA LEU A 28 -14.01 -10.65 -1.62
C LEU A 28 -14.21 -9.21 -2.10
N GLY A 29 -14.11 -8.96 -3.42
CA GLY A 29 -14.07 -7.59 -3.96
C GLY A 29 -12.92 -6.76 -3.38
N ALA A 30 -11.82 -7.40 -2.99
CA ALA A 30 -10.74 -6.79 -2.21
C ALA A 30 -9.39 -6.85 -2.92
N LEU A 31 -8.45 -6.02 -2.46
CA LEU A 31 -7.05 -6.06 -2.85
C LEU A 31 -6.19 -6.27 -1.60
N VAL A 32 -5.22 -7.17 -1.68
CA VAL A 32 -4.15 -7.29 -0.68
C VAL A 32 -2.93 -6.57 -1.21
N LEU A 33 -2.48 -5.56 -0.48
CA LEU A 33 -1.32 -4.76 -0.83
C LEU A 33 -0.15 -5.07 0.11
N VAL A 34 1.00 -5.38 -0.47
CA VAL A 34 2.25 -5.55 0.28
C VAL A 34 3.22 -4.46 -0.16
N LEU A 35 3.63 -3.62 0.80
CA LEU A 35 4.61 -2.56 0.60
C LEU A 35 5.88 -2.91 1.38
N ARG A 36 6.84 -3.56 0.71
CA ARG A 36 8.07 -4.05 1.34
C ARG A 36 8.97 -2.89 1.77
N ASN A 37 9.51 -2.96 2.98
CA ASN A 37 10.38 -1.93 3.56
C ASN A 37 9.76 -0.51 3.57
N SER A 38 8.42 -0.41 3.53
CA SER A 38 7.69 0.87 3.55
C SER A 38 7.48 1.43 4.95
N LEU A 39 7.72 0.61 5.96
CA LEU A 39 7.75 1.03 7.35
C LEU A 39 9.21 1.27 7.71
N GLY A 40 9.57 2.53 7.94
CA GLY A 40 10.94 3.00 8.14
C GLY A 40 11.61 2.57 9.44
N GLY A 41 11.28 1.37 9.95
CA GLY A 41 11.85 0.82 11.18
C GLY A 41 11.67 1.78 12.35
N GLY A 42 10.47 1.78 12.94
CA GLY A 42 10.15 2.53 14.14
C GLY A 42 9.56 1.62 15.21
N VAL A 43 9.98 1.69 16.48
CA VAL A 43 10.29 2.97 17.12
C VAL A 43 11.63 3.62 16.74
N THR A 44 12.71 2.87 16.47
CA THR A 44 13.85 3.31 15.61
C THR A 44 14.82 2.12 15.35
N ARG A 45 14.70 1.43 14.21
CA ARG A 45 15.59 0.37 13.64
C ARG A 45 15.16 -1.12 13.67
N SER A 46 13.88 -1.47 13.81
CA SER A 46 13.46 -2.89 13.62
C SER A 46 12.79 -3.14 12.26
N PRO A 47 13.23 -4.14 11.47
CA PRO A 47 12.65 -4.51 10.18
C PRO A 47 11.45 -5.48 10.29
N ALA A 48 11.09 -5.91 11.50
CA ALA A 48 9.92 -6.75 11.77
C ALA A 48 8.66 -5.89 11.98
N LEU A 49 7.54 -6.37 11.44
CA LEU A 49 6.21 -5.80 11.62
C LEU A 49 5.93 -5.63 13.13
N ASP A 50 5.56 -4.44 13.57
CA ASP A 50 5.21 -4.18 14.97
C ASP A 50 4.02 -5.06 15.38
N LEU A 51 4.03 -5.62 16.60
CA LEU A 51 2.98 -6.49 17.14
C LEU A 51 1.59 -5.82 17.07
N HIS A 52 1.56 -4.49 17.05
CA HIS A 52 0.36 -3.66 16.91
C HIS A 52 -0.19 -3.54 15.48
N GLY A 53 0.36 -4.27 14.50
CA GLY A 53 -0.19 -4.30 13.15
C GLY A 53 -0.22 -2.92 12.48
N LYS A 54 0.88 -2.16 12.60
CA LYS A 54 1.02 -0.86 11.92
C LYS A 54 0.86 -1.06 10.42
N THR A 55 -0.25 -0.58 9.88
CA THR A 55 -0.50 -0.56 8.44
C THR A 55 -0.62 0.89 7.97
N ARG A 56 -0.25 1.14 6.71
CA ARG A 56 -0.53 2.43 6.06
C ARG A 56 -1.88 2.42 5.32
N SER A 57 -2.82 1.60 5.78
CA SER A 57 -4.13 1.42 5.17
C SER A 57 -4.97 2.71 5.25
N SER A 58 -4.97 3.39 6.39
CA SER A 58 -5.62 4.70 6.54
C SER A 58 -5.02 5.75 5.60
N TYR A 59 -3.69 5.77 5.46
CA TYR A 59 -3.02 6.65 4.52
C TYR A 59 -3.39 6.33 3.07
N LEU A 60 -3.55 5.05 2.71
CA LEU A 60 -4.01 4.62 1.39
C LEU A 60 -5.41 5.17 1.06
N LEU A 61 -6.32 5.26 2.03
CA LEU A 61 -7.67 5.81 1.81
C LEU A 61 -7.65 7.29 1.39
N GLY A 62 -6.54 8.01 1.62
CA GLY A 62 -6.33 9.36 1.10
C GLY A 62 -5.86 9.42 -0.36
N MET A 63 -5.64 8.28 -1.02
CA MET A 63 -5.20 8.24 -2.42
C MET A 63 -6.29 8.79 -3.32
N ARG A 64 -5.94 9.80 -4.14
CA ARG A 64 -6.85 10.32 -5.15
C ARG A 64 -7.08 9.26 -6.21
N VAL A 65 -8.35 8.98 -6.47
CA VAL A 65 -8.81 8.09 -7.53
C VAL A 65 -9.77 8.84 -8.42
N ALA A 66 -9.75 8.54 -9.72
CA ALA A 66 -10.79 9.05 -10.61
C ALA A 66 -12.15 8.51 -10.16
N TRP A 67 -13.18 9.35 -10.27
CA TRP A 67 -14.54 8.88 -10.08
C TRP A 67 -14.85 7.81 -11.14
N PRO A 68 -15.47 6.67 -10.78
CA PRO A 68 -15.87 5.68 -11.76
C PRO A 68 -16.92 6.29 -12.70
N THR A 69 -16.53 6.58 -13.93
CA THR A 69 -17.47 6.74 -15.05
C THR A 69 -17.98 5.35 -15.42
N ALA A 70 -19.31 5.21 -15.46
CA ALA A 70 -20.02 3.99 -15.85
C ALA A 70 -19.64 3.55 -17.27
#